data_AF-A0A6L6WLW6-F1
#
_entry.id   AF-A0A6L6WLW6-F1
#
_cell.length_a   1.000
_cell.length_b   1.000
_cell.length_c   1.000
_cell.angle_alpha   90.00
_cell.angle_beta   90.00
_cell.angle_gamma   90.00
#
_symmetry.space_group_name_H-M   'P 1'
#
loop_
_entity.id
_entity.type
_entity.pdbx_description
1 polymer ?
#
loop_
_entity_poly.entity_id
_entity_poly.type
_entity_poly.pdbx_seq_one_letter_code
_entity_poly.pdbx_strand_id
1 'polypeptide(L)'
;MNYVKYPEDFDDYAWELSSKGCFEVQAVVDGETINVNFYDKYRLQQDTELSEELGENFLAENIIVVDVVDRERMDAAIKSFHP
;
A
#
# COMPACT_ATOMS: atom_id res chain seq x y z
N MET A 1 6.47 16.73 -6.92
CA MET A 1 7.40 15.81 -6.22
C MET A 1 6.54 14.79 -5.51
N ASN A 2 6.81 13.50 -5.75
CA ASN A 2 5.94 12.44 -5.29
C ASN A 2 6.37 11.97 -3.90
N TYR A 3 5.44 11.82 -2.96
CA TYR A 3 5.73 11.40 -1.60
C TYR A 3 4.50 10.80 -0.89
N VAL A 4 4.76 9.92 0.08
CA VAL A 4 3.73 9.34 0.96
C VAL A 4 3.42 10.31 2.11
N LYS A 5 2.14 10.47 2.45
CA LYS A 5 1.67 11.23 3.61
C LYS A 5 1.48 10.27 4.80
N TYR A 6 2.56 10.00 5.51
CA TYR A 6 2.48 9.17 6.73
C TYR A 6 1.72 9.88 7.85
N PRO A 7 0.87 9.17 8.60
CA PRO A 7 0.31 9.65 9.86
C PRO A 7 1.40 10.05 10.87
N GLU A 8 1.09 10.97 11.79
CA GLU A 8 2.06 11.44 12.80
C GLU A 8 2.55 10.31 13.72
N ASP A 9 1.70 9.33 13.98
CA ASP A 9 1.94 8.15 14.80
C ASP A 9 2.50 6.95 14.01
N PHE A 10 2.86 7.13 12.74
CA PHE A 10 3.29 6.03 11.88
C PHE A 10 4.42 5.20 12.48
N ASP A 11 5.41 5.85 13.09
CA ASP A 11 6.58 5.16 13.63
C ASP A 11 6.26 4.26 14.84
N ASP A 12 5.09 4.46 15.49
CA ASP A 12 4.63 3.63 16.62
C ASP A 12 4.18 2.23 16.17
N TYR A 13 3.68 2.11 14.92
CA TYR A 13 3.16 0.86 14.36
C TYR A 13 3.83 0.43 13.06
N ALA A 14 4.82 1.17 12.56
CA ALA A 14 5.50 0.88 11.29
C ALA A 14 6.04 -0.57 11.21
N TRP A 15 6.51 -1.10 12.34
CA TRP A 15 7.01 -2.47 12.46
C TRP A 15 5.92 -3.52 12.14
N GLU A 16 4.65 -3.24 12.44
CA GLU A 16 3.53 -4.14 12.18
C GLU A 16 3.23 -4.29 10.69
N LEU A 17 3.48 -3.23 9.90
CA LEU A 17 3.14 -3.21 8.48
C LEU A 17 3.90 -4.27 7.69
N SER A 18 5.16 -4.48 8.03
CA SER A 18 5.99 -5.54 7.43
C SER A 18 5.44 -6.95 7.67
N SER A 19 4.71 -7.16 8.77
CA SER A 19 4.07 -8.43 9.10
C SER A 19 2.64 -8.54 8.56
N LYS A 20 1.91 -7.42 8.47
CA LYS A 20 0.55 -7.37 7.91
C LYS A 20 0.55 -7.50 6.39
N GLY A 21 1.56 -6.94 5.74
CA GLY A 21 1.72 -7.01 4.29
C GLY A 21 0.78 -6.10 3.50
N CYS A 22 0.08 -5.17 4.16
CA CYS A 22 -0.71 -4.14 3.49
C CYS A 22 -0.74 -2.84 4.29
N PHE A 23 -0.93 -1.72 3.60
CA PHE A 23 -1.09 -0.40 4.20
C PHE A 23 -1.82 0.56 3.25
N GLU A 24 -2.91 1.17 3.74
CA GLU A 24 -3.63 2.21 3.02
C GLU A 24 -3.18 3.58 3.54
N VAL A 25 -2.79 4.46 2.62
CA VAL A 25 -2.29 5.80 2.97
C VAL A 25 -2.48 6.78 1.81
N GLN A 26 -2.50 8.07 2.12
CA GLN A 26 -2.46 9.09 1.08
C GLN A 26 -1.05 9.27 0.51
N ALA A 27 -0.95 9.55 -0.78
CA ALA A 27 0.26 10.00 -1.43
C ALA A 27 -0.01 11.25 -2.26
N VAL A 28 1.02 12.07 -2.46
CA VAL A 28 1.03 13.12 -3.47
C VAL A 28 1.75 12.59 -4.70
N VAL A 29 1.08 12.61 -5.85
CA VAL A 29 1.61 12.21 -7.15
C VAL A 29 1.29 13.33 -8.13
N ASP A 30 2.32 13.91 -8.76
CA ASP A 30 2.17 15.01 -9.73
C ASP A 30 1.37 16.22 -9.22
N GLY A 31 1.38 16.44 -7.91
CA GLY A 31 0.66 17.53 -7.25
C GLY A 31 -0.76 17.19 -6.81
N GLU A 32 -1.28 16.02 -7.19
CA GLU A 32 -2.59 15.52 -6.77
C GLU A 32 -2.45 14.60 -5.55
N THR A 33 -3.41 14.66 -4.63
CA THR A 33 -3.47 13.72 -3.51
C THR A 33 -4.38 12.56 -3.87
N ILE A 34 -3.83 11.34 -3.83
CA ILE A 34 -4.57 10.10 -4.09
C ILE A 34 -4.47 9.17 -2.87
N ASN A 35 -5.47 8.31 -2.69
CA ASN A 35 -5.36 7.17 -1.78
C ASN A 35 -4.56 6.08 -2.49
N VAL A 36 -3.62 5.44 -1.79
CA VAL A 36 -2.78 4.36 -2.30
C VAL A 36 -2.89 3.18 -1.37
N ASN A 37 -3.07 2.00 -1.97
CA ASN A 37 -3.10 0.73 -1.26
C ASN A 37 -1.80 -0.03 -1.52
N PHE A 38 -0.87 0.01 -0.56
CA PHE A 38 0.34 -0.80 -0.64
C PHE A 38 0.05 -2.23 -0.21
N TYR A 39 0.56 -3.17 -0.99
CA TYR A 39 0.48 -4.59 -0.69
C TYR A 39 1.84 -5.24 -0.93
N ASP A 40 2.20 -6.22 -0.10
CA ASP A 40 3.11 -7.26 -0.56
C ASP A 40 2.36 -8.31 -1.39
N LYS A 41 3.11 -9.06 -2.18
CA LYS A 41 2.55 -10.05 -3.09
C LYS A 41 1.75 -11.14 -2.36
N TYR A 42 2.22 -11.57 -1.19
CA TYR A 42 1.59 -12.65 -0.44
C TYR A 42 0.25 -12.22 0.13
N ARG A 43 0.18 -11.01 0.69
CA ARG A 43 -1.05 -10.46 1.25
C ARG A 43 -2.10 -10.20 0.19
N LEU A 44 -1.71 -9.63 -0.96
CA LEU A 44 -2.65 -9.42 -2.06
C LEU A 44 -3.23 -10.75 -2.54
N GLN A 45 -2.38 -11.77 -2.70
CA GLN A 45 -2.81 -13.11 -3.09
C GLN A 45 -3.83 -13.67 -2.08
N GLN A 46 -3.52 -13.63 -0.78
CA GLN A 46 -4.42 -14.10 0.27
C GLN A 46 -5.79 -13.41 0.22
N ASP A 47 -5.82 -12.08 0.10
CA ASP A 47 -7.08 -11.33 0.10
C ASP A 47 -7.90 -11.61 -1.17
N THR A 48 -7.25 -11.81 -2.33
CA THR A 48 -7.94 -12.22 -3.56
C THR A 48 -8.48 -13.65 -3.50
N GLU A 49 -7.70 -14.61 -3.00
CA GLU A 49 -8.12 -16.01 -2.86
C GLU A 49 -9.29 -16.12 -1.87
N LEU A 50 -9.23 -15.41 -0.75
CA LEU A 50 -10.32 -15.36 0.21
C LEU A 50 -11.60 -14.81 -0.40
N SER A 51 -11.52 -13.75 -1.22
CA SER A 51 -12.70 -13.21 -1.89
C SER A 51 -13.33 -14.23 -2.85
N GLU A 52 -12.50 -14.98 -3.57
CA GLU A 52 -12.97 -16.06 -4.47
C GLU A 52 -13.66 -17.18 -3.68
N GLU A 53 -13.07 -17.62 -2.57
CA GLU A 53 -13.64 -18.65 -1.69
C GLU A 53 -14.99 -18.24 -1.09
N LEU A 54 -15.15 -16.96 -0.77
CA LEU A 54 -16.39 -16.40 -0.23
C LEU A 54 -17.43 -16.07 -1.32
N GLY A 55 -17.06 -16.15 -2.60
CA GLY A 55 -17.90 -15.72 -3.71
C GLY A 55 -18.13 -14.21 -3.75
N GLU A 56 -17.19 -13.44 -3.20
CA GLU A 56 -17.19 -11.98 -3.12
C GLU A 56 -16.19 -11.38 -4.12
N ASN A 57 -16.29 -10.07 -4.35
CA ASN A 57 -15.31 -9.36 -5.18
C ASN A 57 -14.25 -8.72 -4.28
N PHE A 58 -12.98 -8.88 -4.62
CA PHE A 58 -11.90 -8.04 -4.07
C PHE A 58 -11.90 -6.67 -4.76
N LEU A 59 -12.09 -5.60 -3.98
CA LEU A 59 -12.07 -4.23 -4.47
C LEU A 59 -11.02 -3.41 -3.73
N ALA A 60 -10.06 -2.87 -4.48
CA ALA A 60 -9.10 -1.90 -3.98
C ALA A 60 -8.67 -0.96 -5.10
N GLU A 61 -8.49 0.32 -4.77
CA GLU A 61 -8.08 1.37 -5.70
C GLU A 61 -6.59 1.66 -5.56
N ASN A 62 -5.94 2.05 -6.66
CA ASN A 62 -4.54 2.50 -6.69
C ASN A 62 -3.59 1.55 -5.93
N ILE A 63 -3.63 0.26 -6.29
CA ILE A 63 -2.77 -0.75 -5.69
C ILE A 63 -1.34 -0.59 -6.18
N ILE A 64 -0.39 -0.51 -5.25
CA ILE A 64 1.03 -0.62 -5.54
C ILE A 64 1.59 -1.85 -4.81
N VAL A 65 2.10 -2.81 -5.57
CA VAL A 65 2.73 -4.01 -5.01
C VAL A 65 4.21 -3.75 -4.76
N VAL A 66 4.65 -3.97 -3.52
CA VAL A 66 6.05 -3.85 -3.08
C VAL A 66 6.53 -5.21 -2.53
N ASP A 67 7.84 -5.37 -2.37
CA ASP A 67 8.40 -6.63 -1.82
C ASP A 67 8.08 -6.81 -0.33
N VAL A 68 8.18 -5.72 0.44
CA VAL A 68 7.82 -5.63 1.85
C VAL A 68 7.13 -4.28 2.07
N VAL A 69 6.04 -4.28 2.84
CA VAL A 69 5.34 -3.03 3.20
C VAL A 69 6.08 -2.34 4.34
N ASP A 70 7.04 -1.50 3.97
CA ASP A 70 7.78 -0.63 4.87
C ASP A 70 8.02 0.77 4.26
N ARG A 71 8.44 1.72 5.08
CA ARG A 71 8.64 3.13 4.67
C ARG A 71 9.60 3.27 3.48
N GLU A 72 10.69 2.51 3.47
CA GLU A 72 11.71 2.61 2.42
C GLU A 72 11.15 2.22 1.05
N ARG A 73 10.48 1.07 0.98
CA ARG A 73 9.94 0.53 -0.27
C ARG A 73 8.72 1.31 -0.74
N MET A 74 7.85 1.74 0.18
CA MET A 74 6.69 2.58 -0.16
C MET A 74 7.13 3.94 -0.73
N ASP A 75 8.12 4.60 -0.10
CA ASP A 75 8.66 5.85 -0.60
C ASP A 75 9.33 5.70 -1.97
N ALA A 76 10.12 4.63 -2.15
CA ALA A 76 10.75 4.33 -3.42
C ALA A 76 9.71 4.12 -4.53
N ALA A 77 8.65 3.37 -4.23
CA ALA A 77 7.58 3.10 -5.18
C ALA A 77 6.89 4.40 -5.63
N ILE A 78 6.47 5.26 -4.70
CA ILE A 78 5.81 6.53 -5.03
C ILE A 78 6.72 7.49 -5.77
N LYS A 79 8.01 7.57 -5.40
CA LYS A 79 8.97 8.41 -6.12
C LYS A 79 9.14 7.98 -7.57
N SER A 80 9.00 6.69 -7.87
CA SER A 80 9.11 6.14 -9.22
C SER A 80 7.77 6.07 -9.97
N PHE A 81 6.65 6.30 -9.29
CA PHE A 81 5.32 6.19 -9.85
C PHE A 81 5.00 7.38 -10.76
N HIS A 82 4.55 7.08 -11.97
CA HIS A 82 4.09 8.04 -12.96
C HIS A 82 2.79 7.46 -13.57
N PRO A 83 1.66 8.18 -13.48
CA PRO A 83 0.35 7.71 -13.97
C PRO A 83 0.25 7.68 -15.51
#